data_AF-A0A7C6F458-F1
#
_entry.id   AF-A0A7C6F458-F1
#
_cell.length_a   1.000
_cell.length_b   1.000
_cell.length_c   1.000
_cell.angle_alpha   90.00
_cell.angle_beta   90.00
_cell.angle_gamma   90.00
#
_symmetry.space_group_name_H-M   'P 1'
#
loop_
_entity.id
_entity.type
_entity.pdbx_description
1 polymer ?
#
loop_
_entity_poly.entity_id
_entity_poly.type
_entity_poly.pdbx_seq_one_letter_code
_entity_poly.pdbx_strand_id
1 'polypeptide(L)'
;MWNGLFSETTIPVLSAVADFSQVRHTVLAGNLANLDTPGYQAVDLPVQDFRSYLKEAVAVRHGQGPVVSLGDAVYLRRAGSPQWSKEARPIVRHDGNDVSVEQQVSEMVKNQILHNTAITIMANQFRLLLTAISEHV
;
A
#
# COMPACT_ATOMS: atom_id res chain seq x y z
N MET A 1 -12.74 -23.20 -4.64
CA MET A 1 -12.14 -24.12 -3.66
C MET A 1 -10.77 -23.62 -3.19
N TRP A 2 -9.86 -23.20 -4.08
CA TRP A 2 -8.54 -22.65 -3.71
C TRP A 2 -8.57 -21.32 -2.93
N ASN A 3 -9.54 -20.44 -3.21
CA ASN A 3 -9.63 -19.12 -2.57
C ASN A 3 -9.80 -19.18 -1.04
N GLY A 4 -10.43 -20.24 -0.51
CA GLY A 4 -10.62 -20.40 0.94
C GLY A 4 -9.34 -20.75 1.69
N LEU A 5 -8.40 -21.44 1.04
CA LEU A 5 -7.14 -21.84 1.65
C LEU A 5 -6.20 -20.63 1.78
N PHE A 6 -6.20 -19.74 0.79
CA PHE A 6 -5.39 -18.52 0.81
C PHE A 6 -5.99 -17.41 1.66
N SER A 7 -7.33 -17.33 1.80
CA SER A 7 -7.99 -16.33 2.66
C SER A 7 -7.64 -16.47 4.14
N GLU A 8 -7.32 -17.68 4.59
CA GLU A 8 -6.88 -17.95 5.97
C GLU A 8 -5.42 -17.58 6.21
N THR A 9 -4.62 -17.32 5.17
CA THR A 9 -3.21 -16.94 5.29
C THR A 9 -3.01 -15.41 5.34
N THR A 10 -1.78 -14.95 5.57
CA THR A 10 -1.42 -13.52 5.50
C THR A 10 -1.24 -13.02 4.07
N ILE A 11 -1.31 -13.90 3.05
CA ILE A 11 -1.07 -13.56 1.64
C ILE A 11 -1.97 -12.40 1.14
N PRO A 12 -3.29 -12.38 1.42
CA PRO A 12 -4.16 -11.30 0.95
C PRO A 12 -3.79 -9.93 1.54
N VAL A 13 -3.39 -9.90 2.81
CA VAL A 13 -2.93 -8.69 3.50
C VAL A 13 -1.64 -8.17 2.85
N LEU A 14 -0.68 -9.06 2.59
CA LEU A 14 0.59 -8.71 1.95
C LEU A 14 0.38 -8.25 0.50
N SER A 15 -0.58 -8.83 -0.21
CA SER A 15 -0.96 -8.41 -1.57
C SER A 15 -1.50 -6.98 -1.56
N ALA A 16 -2.43 -6.68 -0.64
CA ALA A 16 -2.97 -5.32 -0.50
C ALA A 16 -1.87 -4.27 -0.22
N VAL A 17 -0.85 -4.62 0.58
CA VAL A 17 0.30 -3.74 0.83
C VAL A 17 1.17 -3.57 -0.41
N ALA A 18 1.44 -4.65 -1.15
CA ALA A 18 2.20 -4.59 -2.40
C ALA A 18 1.48 -3.73 -3.45
N ASP A 19 0.17 -3.90 -3.61
CA ASP A 19 -0.66 -3.12 -4.55
C ASP A 19 -0.72 -1.64 -4.16
N PHE A 20 -0.97 -1.34 -2.88
CA PHE A 20 -1.02 0.03 -2.38
C PHE A 20 0.32 0.74 -2.62
N SER A 21 1.43 0.08 -2.28
CA SER A 21 2.76 0.65 -2.48
C SER A 21 3.10 0.82 -3.96
N GLN A 22 2.64 -0.07 -4.85
CA GLN A 22 2.81 0.11 -6.29
C GLN A 22 2.09 1.38 -6.79
N VAL A 23 0.82 1.57 -6.43
CA VAL A 23 0.05 2.76 -6.81
C VAL A 23 0.68 4.02 -6.23
N ARG A 24 1.10 3.99 -4.96
CA ARG A 24 1.77 5.12 -4.31
C ARG A 24 3.08 5.50 -5.00
N HIS A 25 3.82 4.53 -5.51
CA HIS A 25 5.05 4.81 -6.24
C HIS A 25 4.79 5.64 -7.52
N THR A 26 3.72 5.35 -8.25
CA THR A 26 3.31 6.14 -9.43
C THR A 26 2.97 7.58 -9.05
N VAL A 27 2.35 7.78 -7.90
CA VAL A 27 1.91 9.10 -7.43
C VAL A 27 3.10 9.96 -7.00
N LEU A 28 4.02 9.39 -6.22
CA LEU A 28 5.26 10.06 -5.83
C LEU A 28 6.14 10.40 -7.04
N ALA A 29 6.22 9.49 -8.03
CA ALA A 29 6.91 9.76 -9.29
C ALA A 29 6.22 10.88 -10.08
N GLY A 30 4.89 10.96 -10.06
CA GLY A 30 4.11 12.04 -10.64
C GLY A 30 4.41 13.40 -9.99
N ASN A 31 4.51 13.45 -8.65
CA ASN A 31 4.91 14.68 -7.94
C ASN A 31 6.31 15.15 -8.37
N LEU A 32 7.27 14.21 -8.46
CA LEU A 32 8.63 14.51 -8.88
C LEU A 32 8.69 15.01 -10.34
N ALA A 33 7.92 14.41 -11.24
CA ALA A 33 7.84 14.82 -12.64
C ALA A 33 7.26 16.23 -12.82
N ASN A 34 6.37 16.66 -11.91
CA ASN A 34 5.75 17.99 -11.93
C ASN A 34 6.44 19.01 -11.02
N LEU A 35 7.65 18.70 -10.52
CA LEU A 35 8.36 19.57 -9.58
C LEU A 35 8.65 20.97 -10.13
N ASP A 36 8.87 21.12 -11.44
CA ASP A 36 9.10 22.44 -12.05
C ASP A 36 7.83 23.05 -12.65
N THR A 37 6.66 22.48 -12.36
CA THR A 37 5.37 22.98 -12.84
C THR A 37 4.85 24.10 -11.92
N PRO A 38 4.71 25.35 -12.40
CA PRO A 38 4.24 26.46 -11.56
C PRO A 38 2.85 26.18 -10.97
N GLY A 39 2.69 26.43 -9.67
CA GLY A 39 1.42 26.24 -8.96
C GLY A 39 1.00 24.78 -8.75
N TYR A 40 1.86 23.80 -9.05
CA TYR A 40 1.60 22.39 -8.73
C TYR A 40 1.58 22.17 -7.21
N GLN A 41 0.75 21.24 -6.75
CA GLN A 41 0.65 20.84 -5.35
C GLN A 41 0.88 19.34 -5.25
N ALA A 42 1.75 18.93 -4.34
CA ALA A 42 1.99 17.52 -4.05
C ALA A 42 0.68 16.83 -3.61
N VAL A 43 0.44 15.64 -4.14
CA VAL A 43 -0.65 14.75 -3.71
C VAL A 43 -0.09 13.41 -3.27
N ASP A 44 -0.70 12.78 -2.27
CA ASP A 44 -0.36 11.41 -1.88
C ASP A 44 -1.64 10.58 -1.65
N LEU A 45 -1.48 9.26 -1.56
CA LEU A 45 -2.55 8.38 -1.12
C LEU A 45 -2.80 8.56 0.38
N PRO A 46 -4.01 8.28 0.86
CA PRO A 46 -4.32 8.33 2.28
C PRO A 46 -3.68 7.16 3.04
N VAL A 47 -2.39 7.29 3.37
CA VAL A 47 -1.58 6.24 4.03
C VAL A 47 -2.14 5.86 5.39
N GLN A 48 -2.67 6.83 6.16
CA GLN A 48 -3.22 6.57 7.49
C GLN A 48 -4.54 5.80 7.45
N ASP A 49 -5.36 6.08 6.46
CA ASP A 49 -6.61 5.34 6.24
C ASP A 49 -6.30 3.91 5.79
N PHE A 50 -5.30 3.74 4.91
CA PHE A 50 -4.83 2.42 4.50
C PHE A 50 -4.29 1.61 5.67
N ARG A 51 -3.51 2.23 6.57
CA ARG A 51 -3.01 1.59 7.80
C ARG A 51 -4.14 1.19 8.74
N SER A 52 -5.15 2.04 8.88
CA SER A 52 -6.33 1.76 9.71
C SER A 52 -7.13 0.60 9.15
N TYR A 53 -7.36 0.59 7.83
CA TYR A 53 -7.97 -0.52 7.12
C TYR A 53 -7.18 -1.83 7.28
N LEU A 54 -5.85 -1.79 7.15
CA LEU A 54 -5.01 -2.97 7.31
C LEU A 54 -5.10 -3.54 8.73
N LYS A 55 -5.12 -2.67 9.74
CA LYS A 55 -5.28 -3.06 11.14
C LYS A 55 -6.63 -3.73 11.39
N GLU A 56 -7.71 -3.19 10.83
CA GLU A 56 -9.05 -3.79 10.90
C GLU A 56 -9.09 -5.15 10.19
N ALA A 57 -8.52 -5.24 8.98
CA ALA A 57 -8.49 -6.48 8.21
C ALA A 57 -7.73 -7.61 8.94
N VAL A 58 -6.63 -7.27 9.63
CA VAL A 58 -5.91 -8.22 10.48
C VAL A 58 -6.72 -8.61 11.72
N ALA A 59 -7.42 -7.66 12.37
CA ALA A 59 -8.23 -7.93 13.56
C ALA A 59 -9.42 -8.87 13.26
N VAL A 60 -10.11 -8.65 12.14
CA VAL A 60 -11.21 -9.51 11.67
C VAL A 60 -10.73 -10.96 11.48
N ARG A 61 -9.52 -11.14 10.91
CA ARG A 61 -8.92 -12.47 10.72
C ARG A 61 -8.62 -13.17 12.06
N HIS A 62 -8.33 -12.43 13.13
CA HIS A 62 -8.13 -12.99 14.47
C HIS A 62 -9.46 -13.27 15.23
N GLY A 63 -10.60 -13.26 14.55
CA GLY A 63 -11.91 -13.56 15.14
C GLY A 63 -12.56 -12.37 15.85
N GLN A 64 -12.04 -11.16 15.65
CA GLN A 64 -12.60 -9.93 16.20
C GLN A 64 -13.22 -9.08 15.08
N GLY A 65 -14.46 -9.41 14.66
CA GLY A 65 -15.28 -8.54 13.80
C GLY A 65 -15.94 -9.21 12.60
N PRO A 66 -16.81 -8.47 11.87
CA PRO A 66 -17.51 -8.99 10.70
C PRO A 66 -16.54 -9.29 9.55
N VAL A 67 -16.79 -10.39 8.83
CA VAL A 67 -15.95 -10.89 7.73
C VAL A 67 -15.91 -9.86 6.59
N VAL A 68 -14.77 -9.17 6.45
CA VAL A 68 -14.47 -8.33 5.28
C VAL A 68 -13.81 -9.21 4.23
N SER A 69 -14.30 -9.21 3.00
CA SER A 69 -13.64 -9.92 1.90
C SER A 69 -12.30 -9.24 1.59
N LEU A 70 -11.19 -9.91 1.91
CA LEU A 70 -9.82 -9.48 1.59
C LEU A 70 -9.41 -9.84 0.14
N GLY A 71 -10.37 -10.01 -0.77
CA GLY A 71 -10.09 -10.27 -2.18
C GLY A 71 -9.43 -9.07 -2.87
N ASP A 72 -8.71 -9.34 -3.95
CA ASP A 72 -7.94 -8.38 -4.75
C ASP A 72 -8.63 -7.02 -4.92
N ALA A 73 -7.83 -5.96 -4.75
CA ALA A 73 -8.23 -4.57 -4.93
C ALA A 73 -9.41 -4.07 -4.08
N VAL A 74 -9.88 -4.80 -3.04
CA VAL A 74 -11.02 -4.31 -2.24
C VAL A 74 -10.73 -2.98 -1.58
N TYR A 75 -9.51 -2.67 -1.13
CA TYR A 75 -9.21 -1.31 -0.64
C TYR A 75 -9.32 -0.25 -1.76
N LEU A 76 -8.66 -0.46 -2.90
CA LEU A 76 -8.69 0.48 -4.02
C LEU A 76 -10.10 0.63 -4.64
N ARG A 77 -10.94 -0.40 -4.52
CA ARG A 77 -12.33 -0.44 -5.02
C ARG A 77 -13.36 0.05 -3.98
N ARG A 78 -13.12 -0.17 -2.68
CA ARG A 78 -13.99 0.23 -1.55
C ARG A 78 -13.69 1.63 -1.05
N ALA A 79 -12.45 2.11 -1.18
CA ALA A 79 -12.07 3.47 -0.81
C ALA A 79 -12.78 4.55 -1.67
N GLY A 80 -13.54 4.16 -2.70
CA GLY A 80 -13.98 5.10 -3.73
C GLY A 80 -12.76 5.71 -4.41
N SER A 81 -12.97 6.68 -5.30
CA SER A 81 -11.89 7.47 -5.87
C SER A 81 -10.88 7.84 -4.76
N PRO A 82 -9.59 7.45 -4.84
CA PRO A 82 -8.64 7.68 -3.78
C PRO A 82 -8.71 9.15 -3.41
N GLN A 83 -9.17 9.43 -2.19
CA GLN A 83 -9.28 10.79 -1.71
C GLN A 83 -7.84 11.23 -1.44
N TRP A 84 -7.24 11.87 -2.44
CA TRP A 84 -5.87 12.35 -2.40
C TRP A 84 -5.69 13.18 -1.14
N SER A 85 -4.79 12.73 -0.25
CA SER A 85 -4.45 13.53 0.92
C SER A 85 -3.58 14.68 0.42
N LYS A 86 -4.00 15.91 0.77
CA LYS A 86 -3.09 17.05 0.75
C LYS A 86 -2.25 16.92 2.00
N GLU A 87 -1.11 16.24 1.93
CA GLU A 87 -0.18 16.21 3.06
C GLU A 87 0.17 17.64 3.50
N ALA A 88 0.25 17.84 4.82
CA ALA A 88 0.40 19.17 5.41
C ALA A 88 1.72 19.82 4.97
N ARG A 89 1.57 21.01 4.37
CA ARG A 89 2.56 21.78 3.61
C ARG A 89 3.89 22.00 4.33
N PRO A 90 5.01 21.46 3.81
CA PRO A 90 6.33 21.95 4.16
C PRO A 90 6.70 23.04 3.16
N ILE A 91 6.50 24.30 3.57
CA ILE A 91 7.11 25.49 2.95
C ILE A 91 6.70 25.70 1.48
N VAL A 92 5.70 26.56 1.26
CA VAL A 92 5.38 27.06 -0.08
C VAL A 92 6.57 27.89 -0.58
N ARG A 93 7.17 27.49 -1.70
CA ARG A 93 8.21 28.26 -2.38
C ARG A 93 7.64 29.55 -2.97
N HIS A 94 8.51 30.47 -3.37
CA HIS A 94 8.10 31.74 -3.99
C HIS A 94 7.28 31.58 -5.29
N ASP A 95 7.35 30.42 -5.94
CA ASP A 95 6.61 30.04 -7.16
C ASP A 95 5.24 29.41 -6.88
N GLY A 96 4.85 29.27 -5.61
CA GLY A 96 3.59 28.65 -5.20
C GLY A 96 3.61 27.11 -5.17
N ASN A 97 4.75 26.48 -5.46
CA ASN A 97 4.93 25.04 -5.37
C ASN A 97 5.28 24.61 -3.93
N ASP A 98 4.80 23.44 -3.51
CA ASP A 98 5.10 22.81 -2.21
C ASP A 98 5.81 21.46 -2.32
N VAL A 99 6.16 21.00 -3.53
CA VAL A 99 6.91 19.76 -3.73
C VAL A 99 8.38 19.96 -3.33
N SER A 100 8.90 19.10 -2.45
CA SER A 100 10.32 19.03 -2.11
C SER A 100 10.95 17.75 -2.68
N VAL A 101 12.01 17.85 -3.50
CA VAL A 101 12.72 16.68 -4.08
C VAL A 101 13.13 15.71 -2.97
N GLU A 102 13.79 16.23 -1.95
CA GLU A 102 14.33 15.45 -0.83
C GLU A 102 13.22 14.65 -0.12
N GLN A 103 12.07 15.30 0.11
CA GLN A 103 10.93 14.65 0.75
C GLN A 103 10.31 13.59 -0.17
N GLN A 104 10.12 13.89 -1.45
CA GLN A 104 9.54 12.93 -2.40
C GLN A 104 10.44 11.70 -2.55
N VAL A 105 11.76 11.89 -2.67
CA VAL A 105 12.74 10.80 -2.72
C VAL A 105 12.72 9.99 -1.42
N SER A 106 12.68 10.65 -0.25
CA SER A 106 12.58 9.97 1.04
C SER A 106 11.32 9.09 1.13
N GLU A 107 10.16 9.61 0.72
CA GLU A 107 8.91 8.84 0.70
C GLU A 107 8.94 7.71 -0.33
N MET A 108 9.56 7.91 -1.51
CA MET A 108 9.73 6.86 -2.50
C MET A 108 10.57 5.70 -1.96
N VAL A 109 11.67 5.99 -1.24
CA VAL A 109 12.52 4.98 -0.60
C VAL A 109 11.74 4.22 0.48
N LYS A 110 11.02 4.92 1.36
CA LYS A 110 10.17 4.27 2.38
C LYS A 110 9.14 3.35 1.74
N ASN A 111 8.50 3.81 0.67
CA ASN A 111 7.49 3.05 -0.06
C ASN A 111 8.10 1.82 -0.77
N GLN A 112 9.29 1.96 -1.35
CA GLN A 112 10.02 0.84 -1.96
C GLN A 112 10.40 -0.24 -0.93
N ILE A 113 10.88 0.16 0.25
CA ILE A 113 11.19 -0.77 1.34
C ILE A 113 9.93 -1.53 1.77
N LEU A 114 8.81 -0.82 1.93
CA LEU A 114 7.52 -1.43 2.28
C LEU A 114 7.09 -2.46 1.22
N HIS A 115 7.16 -2.10 -0.06
CA HIS A 115 6.82 -2.98 -1.17
C HIS A 115 7.68 -4.25 -1.16
N ASN A 116 9.01 -4.09 -1.14
CA ASN A 116 9.94 -5.22 -1.17
C ASN A 116 9.78 -6.14 0.04
N THR A 117 9.50 -5.57 1.21
CA THR A 117 9.25 -6.34 2.44
C THR A 117 7.98 -7.18 2.29
N ALA A 118 6.89 -6.60 1.78
CA ALA A 118 5.65 -7.32 1.56
C ALA A 118 5.84 -8.50 0.58
N ILE A 119 6.53 -8.28 -0.54
CA ILE A 119 6.85 -9.32 -1.52
C ILE A 119 7.73 -10.42 -0.91
N THR A 120 8.75 -10.05 -0.14
CA THR A 120 9.66 -11.02 0.51
C THR A 120 8.91 -11.93 1.48
N ILE A 121 8.06 -11.35 2.33
CA ILE A 121 7.25 -12.14 3.28
C ILE A 121 6.28 -13.04 2.51
N MET A 122 5.63 -12.51 1.47
CA MET A 122 4.69 -13.27 0.65
C MET A 122 5.36 -14.47 -0.04
N ALA A 123 6.54 -14.27 -0.62
CA ALA A 123 7.32 -15.35 -1.23
C ALA A 123 7.70 -16.44 -0.22
N ASN A 124 8.07 -16.05 1.01
CA ASN A 124 8.33 -17.00 2.09
C ASN A 124 7.07 -17.80 2.47
N GLN A 125 5.90 -17.16 2.52
CA GLN A 125 4.62 -17.86 2.78
C GLN A 125 4.32 -18.91 1.71
N PHE A 126 4.52 -18.59 0.43
CA PHE A 126 4.35 -19.56 -0.65
C PHE A 126 5.34 -20.74 -0.54
N ARG A 127 6.59 -20.48 -0.17
CA ARG A 127 7.57 -21.56 0.06
C ARG A 127 7.13 -22.50 1.18
N LEU A 128 6.63 -21.96 2.30
CA LEU A 128 6.13 -22.78 3.41
C LEU A 128 4.94 -23.65 2.98
N LEU A 129 4.01 -23.12 2.19
CA LEU A 129 2.89 -23.88 1.64
C LEU A 129 3.37 -25.00 0.71
N LEU A 130 4.34 -24.72 -0.18
CA LEU A 130 4.92 -25.73 -1.06
C LEU A 130 5.62 -26.83 -0.27
N THR A 131 6.40 -26.48 0.75
CA THR A 131 7.07 -27.46 1.63
C THR A 131 6.04 -28.37 2.30
N ALA A 132 4.99 -27.79 2.90
CA ALA A 132 3.94 -28.57 3.58
C ALA A 132 3.18 -29.51 2.64
N ILE A 133 2.95 -29.10 1.39
CA ILE A 133 2.35 -29.95 0.36
C ILE A 133 3.33 -31.07 -0.04
N SER A 134 4.61 -30.75 -0.20
CA SER A 134 5.63 -31.71 -0.65
C SER A 134 6.01 -32.76 0.40
N GLU A 135 5.93 -32.44 1.69
CA GLU A 135 6.22 -33.38 2.80
C GLU A 135 5.09 -34.39 3.02
N HIS A 136 3.89 -34.11 2.50
CA HIS A 136 2.72 -34.97 2.63
C HIS A 136 2.52 -35.95 1.44
N VAL A 137 3.51 -36.06 0.54
CA VAL A 137 3.53 -36.98 -0.61
C VAL A 137 4.55 -38.09 -0.41
#